data_AF-A0A2N2JZX8-F1
#
_entry.id   AF-A0A2N2JZX8-F1
#
_cell.length_a   1.000
_cell.length_b   1.000
_cell.length_c   1.000
_cell.angle_alpha   90.00
_cell.angle_beta   90.00
_cell.angle_gamma   90.00
#
_symmetry.space_group_name_H-M   'P 1'
#
loop_
_entity.id
_entity.type
_entity.pdbx_description
1 polymer ?
#
loop_
_entity_poly.entity_id
_entity_poly.type
_entity_poly.pdbx_seq_one_letter_code
_entity_poly.pdbx_strand_id
1 'polypeptide(L)'
;MKSTSDSSIKKMWEADREWQGGLERVLLYIRLLNVSGVEGLEVALEALRRARNQVKEGDSPGAVAMRVLRTLLEEKRILQGSGTGQENRFGSICPWPLLSEKAGVPGDAKSMPPLNRGFMTPDHL
;
A
#
# COMPACT_ATOMS: atom_id res chain seq x y z
N MET A 1 33.07 -26.31 10.61
CA MET A 1 33.05 -24.86 10.27
C MET A 1 32.37 -24.64 8.92
N LYS A 2 31.03 -24.66 8.89
CA LYS A 2 30.15 -24.31 7.77
C LYS A 2 28.92 -23.70 8.43
N SER A 3 28.82 -22.38 8.54
CA SER A 3 27.64 -21.77 9.21
C SER A 3 27.44 -20.29 8.92
N THR A 4 28.47 -19.56 8.50
CA THR A 4 28.36 -18.11 8.23
C THR A 4 27.87 -17.83 6.82
N SER A 5 28.31 -18.59 5.82
CA SER A 5 27.94 -18.41 4.41
C SER A 5 26.45 -18.67 4.15
N ASP A 6 25.88 -19.74 4.72
CA ASP A 6 24.47 -20.09 4.53
C ASP A 6 23.52 -19.07 5.17
N SER A 7 23.93 -18.46 6.31
CA SER A 7 23.18 -17.40 6.99
C SER A 7 23.15 -16.11 6.17
N SER A 8 24.29 -15.72 5.57
CA SER A 8 24.36 -14.53 4.71
C SER A 8 23.53 -14.67 3.45
N ILE A 9 23.53 -15.86 2.83
CA ILE A 9 22.69 -16.13 1.65
C ILE A 9 21.22 -15.99 2.05
N LYS A 10 20.77 -16.68 3.10
CA LYS A 10 19.36 -16.63 3.53
C LYS A 10 18.87 -15.19 3.78
N LYS A 11 19.67 -14.36 4.46
CA LYS A 11 19.34 -12.95 4.69
C LYS A 11 19.21 -12.14 3.40
N MET A 12 20.06 -12.41 2.41
CA MET A 12 19.97 -11.75 1.10
C MET A 12 18.67 -12.08 0.38
N TRP A 13 18.24 -13.35 0.40
CA TRP A 13 16.96 -13.79 -0.19
C TRP A 13 15.74 -13.21 0.54
N GLU A 14 15.80 -13.12 1.87
CA GLU A 14 14.74 -12.49 2.67
C GLU A 14 14.62 -11.00 2.35
N ALA A 15 15.74 -10.28 2.26
CA ALA A 15 15.76 -8.87 1.87
C ALA A 15 15.19 -8.66 0.46
N ASP A 16 15.57 -9.50 -0.51
CA ASP A 16 15.06 -9.41 -1.88
C ASP A 16 13.54 -9.65 -1.95
N ARG A 17 13.03 -10.64 -1.22
CA ARG A 17 11.57 -10.87 -1.08
C ARG A 17 10.85 -9.67 -0.47
N GLU A 18 11.44 -9.01 0.52
CA GLU A 18 10.82 -7.82 1.10
C GLU A 18 10.79 -6.64 0.13
N TRP A 19 11.86 -6.44 -0.66
CA TRP A 19 11.90 -5.45 -1.72
C TRP A 19 10.85 -5.74 -2.81
N GLN A 20 10.73 -7.00 -3.22
CA GLN A 20 9.73 -7.43 -4.19
C GLN A 20 8.30 -7.16 -3.69
N GLY A 21 8.02 -7.52 -2.43
CA GLY A 21 6.74 -7.20 -1.80
C GLY A 21 6.52 -5.70 -1.62
N GLY A 22 7.58 -4.89 -1.49
CA GLY A 22 7.49 -3.43 -1.52
C GLY A 22 7.06 -2.90 -2.89
N LEU A 23 7.72 -3.36 -3.96
CA LEU A 23 7.39 -3.02 -5.34
C LEU A 23 5.92 -3.35 -5.67
N GLU A 24 5.47 -4.57 -5.36
CA GLU A 24 4.10 -5.01 -5.62
C GLU A 24 3.06 -4.11 -4.93
N ARG A 25 3.29 -3.76 -3.66
CA ARG A 25 2.40 -2.87 -2.90
C ARG A 25 2.37 -1.46 -3.49
N VAL A 26 3.53 -0.91 -3.85
CA VAL A 26 3.62 0.42 -4.47
C VAL A 26 2.83 0.45 -5.78
N LEU A 27 3.05 -0.50 -6.68
CA LEU A 27 2.34 -0.58 -7.96
C LEU A 27 0.83 -0.75 -7.77
N LEU A 28 0.42 -1.61 -6.83
CA LEU A 28 -0.99 -1.81 -6.51
C LEU A 28 -1.64 -0.53 -6.00
N TYR A 29 -0.97 0.21 -5.11
CA TYR A 29 -1.47 1.48 -4.61
C TYR A 29 -1.59 2.52 -5.72
N ILE A 30 -0.60 2.65 -6.60
CA ILE A 30 -0.67 3.62 -7.70
C ILE A 30 -1.83 3.30 -8.65
N ARG A 31 -2.03 2.00 -8.95
CA ARG A 31 -3.16 1.55 -9.76
C ARG A 31 -4.50 1.85 -9.08
N LEU A 32 -4.58 1.65 -7.76
CA LEU A 32 -5.77 1.94 -6.96
C LEU A 32 -6.14 3.43 -7.01
N LEU A 33 -5.14 4.30 -7.00
CA LEU A 33 -5.28 5.75 -7.10
C LEU A 33 -5.55 6.24 -8.53
N ASN A 34 -5.57 5.33 -9.50
CA ASN A 34 -5.84 5.63 -10.91
C ASN A 34 -4.91 6.74 -11.47
N VAL A 35 -3.66 6.77 -11.00
CA VAL A 35 -2.63 7.63 -11.58
C VAL A 35 -2.37 7.17 -13.01
N SER A 36 -2.18 8.12 -13.94
CA SER A 36 -1.95 7.82 -15.34
C SER A 36 -0.73 6.87 -15.50
N GLY A 37 -0.76 5.95 -16.47
CA GLY A 37 0.17 4.81 -16.49
C GLY A 37 1.66 5.18 -16.40
N VAL A 38 2.14 6.09 -17.25
CA VAL A 38 3.56 6.50 -17.26
C VAL A 38 3.90 7.30 -16.01
N GLU A 39 3.08 8.28 -15.64
CA GLU A 39 3.28 9.10 -14.44
C GLU A 39 3.29 8.24 -13.17
N GLY A 40 2.39 7.27 -13.08
CA GLY A 40 2.33 6.32 -11.98
C GLY A 40 3.60 5.50 -11.86
N LEU A 41 4.19 5.06 -12.98
CA LEU A 41 5.46 4.35 -12.96
C LEU A 41 6.63 5.25 -12.54
N GLU A 42 6.63 6.52 -12.96
CA GLU A 42 7.62 7.50 -12.51
C GLU A 42 7.54 7.73 -11.00
N VAL A 43 6.32 7.88 -10.46
CA VAL A 43 6.09 8.01 -9.01
C VAL A 43 6.51 6.76 -8.25
N ALA A 44 6.19 5.57 -8.75
CA ALA A 44 6.65 4.30 -8.15
C ALA A 44 8.18 4.23 -8.08
N LEU A 45 8.84 4.55 -9.20
CA LEU A 45 10.28 4.51 -9.30
C LEU A 45 10.94 5.52 -8.35
N GLU A 46 10.39 6.73 -8.27
CA GLU A 46 10.88 7.75 -7.35
C GLU A 46 10.71 7.32 -5.88
N ALA A 47 9.56 6.73 -5.53
CA ALA A 47 9.30 6.23 -4.19
C ALA A 47 10.30 5.14 -3.78
N LEU A 48 10.55 4.17 -4.65
CA LEU A 48 11.50 3.08 -4.39
C LEU A 48 12.94 3.57 -4.28
N ARG A 49 13.34 4.53 -5.12
CA ARG A 49 14.68 5.16 -5.04
C ARG A 49 14.88 5.92 -3.73
N ARG A 50 13.92 6.77 -3.36
CA ARG A 50 13.96 7.51 -2.09
C ARG A 50 13.96 6.55 -0.90
N ALA A 51 13.16 5.48 -0.94
CA ALA A 51 13.13 4.46 0.10
C ALA A 51 14.47 3.74 0.26
N ARG A 52 15.13 3.36 -0.85
CA ARG A 52 16.47 2.75 -0.81
C ARG A 52 17.49 3.61 -0.05
N ASN A 53 17.38 4.93 -0.15
CA ASN A 53 18.26 5.86 0.54
C ASN A 53 17.87 6.11 2.01
N GLN A 54 16.65 5.75 2.41
CA GLN A 54 16.09 5.99 3.75
C GLN A 54 16.03 4.74 4.63
N VAL A 55 16.02 3.54 4.02
CA VAL A 55 16.02 2.27 4.75
C VAL A 55 17.26 2.17 5.64
N LYS A 56 17.03 1.94 6.93
CA LYS A 56 18.08 1.66 7.91
C LYS A 56 18.10 0.17 8.26
N GLU A 57 19.16 -0.26 8.93
CA GLU A 57 19.24 -1.62 9.44
C GLU A 57 18.08 -1.91 10.41
N GLY A 58 17.33 -2.99 10.15
CA GLY A 58 16.15 -3.37 10.91
C GLY A 58 14.82 -2.82 10.37
N ASP A 59 14.85 -1.89 9.42
CA ASP A 59 13.62 -1.45 8.74
C ASP A 59 13.16 -2.49 7.72
N SER A 60 11.84 -2.65 7.58
CA SER A 60 11.27 -3.38 6.45
C SER A 60 11.25 -2.47 5.20
N PRO A 61 11.95 -2.82 4.11
CA PRO A 61 12.02 -2.00 2.91
C PRO A 61 10.64 -1.69 2.30
N GLY A 62 9.72 -2.66 2.35
CA GLY A 62 8.36 -2.46 1.87
C GLY A 62 7.58 -1.41 2.65
N ALA A 63 7.76 -1.35 3.98
CA ALA A 63 7.13 -0.35 4.82
C ALA A 63 7.70 1.06 4.56
N VAL A 64 9.01 1.16 4.38
CA VAL A 64 9.68 2.43 4.03
C VAL A 64 9.24 2.91 2.64
N ALA A 65 9.17 2.01 1.65
CA ALA A 65 8.66 2.32 0.31
C ALA A 65 7.24 2.91 0.34
N MET A 66 6.34 2.29 1.12
CA MET A 66 4.97 2.79 1.27
C MET A 66 4.90 4.14 1.99
N ARG A 67 5.74 4.38 3.00
CA ARG A 67 5.83 5.66 3.70
C ARG A 67 6.28 6.77 2.75
N VAL A 68 7.35 6.51 2.00
CA VAL A 68 7.90 7.45 1.01
C VAL A 68 6.91 7.73 -0.11
N LEU A 69 6.20 6.70 -0.61
CA LEU A 69 5.14 6.87 -1.59
C LEU A 69 4.05 7.82 -1.08
N ARG A 70 3.61 7.65 0.17
CA ARG A 70 2.61 8.55 0.78
C ARG A 70 3.10 10.00 0.81
N THR A 71 4.32 10.24 1.27
CA THR A 71 4.90 11.58 1.30
C THR A 71 4.99 12.20 -0.10
N LEU A 72 5.41 11.44 -1.11
CA LEU A 72 5.45 11.89 -2.51
C LEU A 72 4.08 12.29 -3.06
N LEU A 73 3.04 11.50 -2.75
CA LEU A 73 1.68 11.79 -3.17
C LEU A 73 1.14 13.04 -2.47
N GLU A 74 1.46 13.24 -1.19
CA GLU A 74 1.11 14.46 -0.45
C GLU A 74 1.84 15.69 -1.01
N GLU A 75 3.15 15.61 -1.27
CA GLU A 75 3.95 16.66 -1.93
C GLU A 75 3.30 17.07 -3.26
N LYS A 76 2.95 16.11 -4.11
CA LYS A 76 2.30 16.37 -5.41
C LYS A 76 0.90 16.96 -5.26
N ARG A 77 0.11 16.52 -4.26
CA ARG A 77 -1.21 17.09 -3.98
C ARG A 77 -1.13 18.55 -3.53
N ILE A 78 -0.12 18.90 -2.74
CA ILE A 78 0.13 20.28 -2.31
C ILE A 78 0.51 21.15 -3.52
N LEU A 79 1.30 20.62 -4.46
CA LEU A 79 1.73 21.32 -5.67
C LEU A 79 0.60 21.52 -6.70
N GLN A 80 -0.40 20.63 -6.75
CA GLN A 80 -1.50 20.70 -7.71
C GLN A 80 -2.61 21.70 -7.33
N GLY A 81 -2.57 22.29 -6.13
CA GLY A 81 -3.63 23.17 -5.63
C GLY A 81 -4.93 22.40 -5.38
N SER A 82 -5.80 22.91 -4.50
CA SER A 82 -7.09 22.29 -4.19
C SER A 82 -8.07 22.38 -5.38
N GLY A 83 -7.85 21.61 -6.43
CA GLY A 83 -8.71 21.50 -7.59
C GLY A 83 -9.67 20.32 -7.45
N THR A 84 -10.87 20.61 -6.95
CA THR A 84 -12.15 19.92 -7.26
C THR A 84 -12.11 18.42 -7.58
N GLY A 85 -12.64 17.56 -6.69
CA GLY A 85 -13.05 16.22 -7.12
C GLY A 85 -13.35 15.21 -6.02
N GLN A 86 -14.62 15.18 -5.61
CA GLN A 86 -15.30 14.14 -4.82
C GLN A 86 -14.93 14.01 -3.33
N GLU A 87 -15.81 14.56 -2.50
CA GLU A 87 -15.96 14.19 -1.09
C GLU A 87 -16.16 12.68 -0.95
N ASN A 88 -15.17 12.04 -0.33
CA ASN A 88 -15.21 10.64 -0.01
C ASN A 88 -16.18 10.43 1.18
N ARG A 89 -17.26 9.67 0.97
CA ARG A 89 -18.24 9.34 2.04
C ARG A 89 -17.70 8.43 3.14
N PHE A 90 -16.43 8.00 3.06
CA PHE A 90 -15.74 7.23 4.10
C PHE A 90 -15.14 8.08 5.22
N GLY A 91 -15.52 9.36 5.31
CA GLY A 91 -15.15 10.21 6.41
C GLY A 91 -13.66 10.57 6.43
N SER A 92 -13.35 11.60 7.20
CA SER A 92 -12.04 12.26 7.36
C SER A 92 -10.87 11.38 7.83
N ILE A 93 -11.03 10.05 7.85
CA ILE A 93 -10.03 9.08 8.33
C ILE A 93 -9.12 8.60 7.19
N CYS A 94 -9.57 8.67 5.93
CA CYS A 94 -8.82 8.14 4.79
C CYS A 94 -8.79 9.13 3.61
N PRO A 95 -7.64 9.79 3.34
CA PRO A 95 -7.50 10.79 2.28
C PRO A 95 -7.42 10.21 0.86
N TRP A 96 -7.85 8.96 0.66
CA TRP A 96 -7.76 8.27 -0.62
C TRP A 96 -8.88 8.75 -1.56
N PRO A 97 -8.67 8.87 -2.88
CA PRO A 97 -9.73 9.12 -3.85
C PRO A 97 -10.72 7.95 -3.88
N LEU A 98 -11.94 8.18 -4.40
CA LEU A 98 -12.86 7.08 -4.71
C LEU A 98 -12.14 6.05 -5.58
N LEU A 99 -12.23 4.77 -5.20
CA LEU A 99 -11.60 3.69 -5.95
C LEU A 99 -12.20 3.67 -7.36
N SER A 100 -11.33 3.82 -8.36
CA SER A 100 -11.76 3.78 -9.76
C SER A 100 -12.32 2.40 -10.11
N GLU A 101 -13.43 2.35 -10.85
CA GLU A 101 -13.97 1.10 -11.42
C GLU A 101 -12.93 0.34 -12.26
N LYS A 102 -11.93 1.05 -12.81
CA LYS A 102 -10.82 0.49 -13.57
C LYS A 102 -9.79 -0.28 -12.72
N ALA A 103 -9.83 -0.12 -11.40
CA ALA A 103 -8.98 -0.87 -10.48
C ALA A 103 -9.39 -2.35 -10.36
N GLY A 104 -10.49 -2.76 -11.01
CA GLY A 104 -10.99 -4.14 -10.96
C GLY A 104 -11.69 -4.48 -9.65
N VAL A 105 -12.01 -3.46 -8.84
CA VAL A 105 -12.84 -3.61 -7.65
C VAL A 105 -14.29 -3.54 -8.10
N PRO A 106 -15.12 -4.59 -7.90
CA PRO A 106 -16.54 -4.52 -8.21
C PRO A 106 -17.17 -3.37 -7.45
N GLY A 107 -17.86 -2.45 -8.16
CA GLY A 107 -18.55 -1.30 -7.56
C GLY A 107 -19.62 -1.67 -6.52
N ASP A 108 -20.05 -2.94 -6.52
CA ASP A 108 -21.08 -3.52 -5.66
C ASP A 108 -20.54 -4.36 -4.51
N ALA A 109 -19.33 -4.09 -4.01
CA ALA A 109 -18.86 -4.70 -2.76
C ALA A 109 -19.61 -4.14 -1.54
N LYS A 110 -20.93 -4.35 -1.47
CA LYS A 110 -21.68 -4.42 -0.22
C LYS A 110 -21.28 -5.70 0.53
N SER A 111 -19.99 -5.88 0.80
CA SER A 111 -19.54 -6.82 1.82
C SER A 111 -19.87 -6.19 3.17
N MET A 112 -21.15 -6.20 3.54
CA MET A 112 -21.50 -6.02 4.94
C MET A 112 -20.93 -7.25 5.68
N PRO A 113 -20.10 -7.08 6.72
CA PRO A 113 -19.81 -8.20 7.59
C PRO A 113 -21.16 -8.72 8.13
N PRO A 114 -21.36 -10.04 8.21
CA PRO A 114 -22.61 -10.56 8.77
C PRO A 114 -22.79 -9.98 10.18
N LEU A 115 -23.81 -9.14 10.35
CA LEU A 115 -24.10 -8.39 11.57
C LEU A 115 -24.54 -9.27 12.75
N ASN A 116 -24.47 -10.59 12.62
CA ASN A 116 -24.82 -11.55 13.66
C ASN A 116 -23.57 -12.14 14.30
N ARG A 117 -22.86 -11.34 15.10
CA ARG A 117 -21.79 -11.80 15.99
C ARG A 117 -22.24 -11.95 17.46
N GLY A 118 -23.55 -11.99 17.73
CA GLY A 118 -24.07 -11.73 19.08
C GLY A 118 -25.19 -12.62 19.64
N PHE A 119 -25.75 -13.60 18.93
CA PHE A 119 -26.79 -14.47 19.50
C PHE A 119 -26.61 -15.92 19.04
N MET A 120 -25.70 -16.64 19.70
CA MET A 120 -25.91 -18.07 19.99
C MET A 120 -26.32 -18.14 21.45
N THR A 121 -27.61 -18.05 21.75
CA THR A 121 -28.12 -18.59 23.01
C THR A 121 -28.14 -20.11 22.83
N PRO A 122 -27.38 -20.89 23.62
CA PRO A 122 -27.63 -22.33 23.65
C PRO A 122 -28.99 -22.50 24.31
N ASP A 123 -29.95 -23.06 23.57
CA ASP A 123 -31.18 -23.53 24.19
C ASP A 123 -30.76 -24.64 25.16
N HIS A 124 -30.86 -24.35 26.45
CA HIS A 124 -30.98 -25.39 27.45
C HIS A 124 -32.21 -26.22 27.09
N LEU A 125 -31.99 -27.49 26.74
CA LEU A 125 -32.82 -28.64 27.11
C LEU A 125 -32.03 -29.93 26.89
#